data_AF-A0A2A9EPR7-F1
#
_entry.id   AF-A0A2A9EPR7-F1
#
_cell.length_a   1.000
_cell.length_b   1.000
_cell.length_c   1.000
_cell.angle_alpha   90.00
_cell.angle_beta   90.00
_cell.angle_gamma   90.00
#
_symmetry.space_group_name_H-M   'P 1'
#
loop_
_entity.id
_entity.type
_entity.pdbx_description
1 polymer ?
#
loop_
_entity_poly.entity_id
_entity_poly.type
_entity_poly.pdbx_seq_one_letter_code
_entity_poly.pdbx_strand_id
1 'polypeptide(L)'
;MTSTRLLRTTAFAVVAAAIVAVCALAVLVDARTGVTALAAFLAVGALLRAVVPESVVPGARTRTFDVVFLLALAVVLGYLSPWGNATLPAGS
;
A
#
# COMPACT_ATOMS: atom_id res chain seq x y z
N MET A 1 -15.21 -12.09 21.55
CA MET A 1 -15.47 -12.08 20.09
C MET A 1 -15.65 -10.68 19.49
N THR A 2 -15.90 -9.63 20.27
CA THR A 2 -16.11 -8.25 19.77
C THR A 2 -14.83 -7.55 19.28
N SER A 3 -13.68 -7.88 19.89
CA SER A 3 -12.38 -7.24 19.60
C SER A 3 -11.88 -7.46 18.16
N THR A 4 -12.03 -8.67 17.61
CA THR A 4 -11.53 -8.99 16.26
C THR A 4 -12.34 -8.35 15.14
N ARG A 5 -13.66 -8.14 15.34
CA ARG A 5 -14.49 -7.42 14.36
C ARG A 5 -14.10 -5.95 14.30
N LEU A 6 -13.94 -5.29 15.45
CA LEU A 6 -13.48 -3.90 15.52
C LEU A 6 -12.11 -3.72 14.88
N LEU A 7 -11.16 -4.63 15.14
CA LEU A 7 -9.84 -4.59 14.54
C LEU A 7 -9.90 -4.73 13.00
N ARG A 8 -10.77 -5.61 12.48
CA ARG A 8 -10.96 -5.74 11.03
C ARG A 8 -11.59 -4.49 10.43
N THR A 9 -12.65 -3.96 11.05
CA THR A 9 -13.33 -2.74 10.55
C THR A 9 -12.40 -1.55 10.53
N THR A 10 -11.60 -1.36 11.59
CA THR A 10 -10.60 -0.28 11.65
C THR A 10 -9.51 -0.46 10.60
N ALA A 11 -8.98 -1.67 10.42
CA ALA A 11 -8.01 -1.95 9.36
C ALA A 11 -8.59 -1.67 7.95
N PHE A 12 -9.82 -2.09 7.67
CA PHE A 12 -10.49 -1.78 6.41
C PHE A 12 -10.69 -0.28 6.23
N ALA A 13 -11.10 0.44 7.27
CA ALA A 13 -11.26 1.89 7.22
C ALA A 13 -9.93 2.60 6.93
N VAL A 14 -8.83 2.17 7.57
CA VAL A 14 -7.48 2.71 7.33
C VAL A 14 -7.04 2.46 5.88
N VAL A 15 -7.23 1.24 5.37
CA VAL A 15 -6.90 0.92 3.97
C VAL A 15 -7.74 1.75 3.00
N ALA A 16 -9.04 1.88 3.24
CA ALA A 16 -9.92 2.70 2.40
C ALA A 16 -9.49 4.17 2.42
N ALA A 17 -9.20 4.73 3.60
CA ALA A 17 -8.70 6.10 3.73
C ALA A 17 -7.36 6.30 3.02
N ALA A 18 -6.44 5.34 3.12
CA ALA A 18 -5.16 5.38 2.42
C ALA A 18 -5.33 5.38 0.89
N ILE A 19 -6.24 4.57 0.36
CA ILE A 19 -6.57 4.57 -1.09
C ILE A 19 -7.11 5.94 -1.51
N VAL A 20 -8.07 6.49 -0.76
CA VAL A 20 -8.63 7.83 -1.07
C VAL A 20 -7.55 8.90 -1.02
N ALA A 21 -6.67 8.88 -0.02
CA ALA A 21 -5.57 9.82 0.10
C ALA A 21 -4.57 9.71 -1.06
N VAL A 22 -4.21 8.51 -1.49
CA VAL A 22 -3.34 8.27 -2.65
C VAL A 22 -3.99 8.80 -3.93
N CYS A 23 -5.28 8.52 -4.14
CA CYS A 23 -6.02 9.06 -5.28
C CYS A 23 -6.07 10.59 -5.26
N ALA A 24 -6.31 11.19 -4.09
CA ALA A 24 -6.30 12.64 -3.93
C ALA A 24 -4.91 13.23 -4.24
N LEU A 25 -3.83 12.62 -3.76
CA LEU A 25 -2.46 13.05 -4.08
C LEU A 25 -2.17 12.98 -5.57
N ALA A 26 -2.60 11.90 -6.24
CA ALA A 26 -2.39 11.72 -7.67
C ALA A 26 -3.11 12.78 -8.51
N VAL A 27 -4.30 13.23 -8.08
CA VAL A 27 -5.11 14.22 -8.79
C VAL A 27 -4.72 15.65 -8.45
N LEU A 28 -4.45 15.95 -7.18
CA LEU A 28 -4.24 17.31 -6.68
C LEU A 28 -2.78 17.77 -6.76
N VAL A 29 -1.82 16.84 -6.74
CA VAL A 29 -0.39 17.15 -6.75
C VAL A 29 0.22 16.67 -8.08
N ASP A 30 0.42 15.37 -8.20
CA ASP A 30 0.93 14.70 -9.40
C ASP A 30 0.95 13.17 -9.21
N ALA A 31 1.00 12.44 -10.31
CA ALA A 31 0.95 10.97 -10.30
C ALA A 31 2.18 10.36 -9.60
N ARG A 32 3.37 10.94 -9.75
CA ARG A 32 4.58 10.47 -9.06
C ARG A 32 4.39 10.52 -7.54
N THR A 33 3.90 11.62 -6.99
CA THR A 33 3.62 11.77 -5.55
C THR A 33 2.62 10.72 -5.06
N GLY A 34 1.52 10.50 -5.78
CA GLY A 34 0.55 9.43 -5.46
C GLY A 34 1.18 8.03 -5.42
N VAL A 35 1.97 7.68 -6.45
CA VAL A 35 2.64 6.36 -6.53
C VAL A 35 3.69 6.19 -5.42
N THR A 36 4.45 7.23 -5.08
CA THR A 36 5.40 7.17 -3.94
C THR A 36 4.69 6.92 -2.61
N ALA A 37 3.57 7.60 -2.37
CA ALA A 37 2.79 7.45 -1.14
C ALA A 37 2.22 6.03 -1.02
N LEU A 38 1.73 5.47 -2.14
CA LEU A 38 1.27 4.08 -2.18
C LEU A 38 2.41 3.09 -1.89
N ALA A 39 3.58 3.28 -2.50
CA ALA A 39 4.75 2.45 -2.24
C ALA A 39 5.15 2.47 -0.76
N ALA A 40 5.18 3.65 -0.15
CA ALA A 40 5.45 3.81 1.27
C ALA A 40 4.40 3.12 2.15
N PHE A 41 3.11 3.25 1.80
CA PHE A 41 2.01 2.59 2.52
C PHE A 41 2.15 1.06 2.49
N LEU A 42 2.52 0.47 1.35
CA LEU A 42 2.75 -0.97 1.24
C LEU A 42 3.98 -1.42 2.05
N ALA A 43 5.07 -0.64 2.05
CA ALA A 43 6.24 -0.93 2.86
C ALA A 43 5.92 -0.92 4.36
N VAL A 44 5.16 0.07 4.84
CA VAL A 44 4.67 0.12 6.22
C VAL A 44 3.76 -1.06 6.52
N GLY A 45 2.86 -1.44 5.60
CA GLY A 45 2.02 -2.63 5.73
C GLY A 45 2.84 -3.91 5.88
N ALA A 46 3.94 -4.04 5.13
CA ALA A 46 4.86 -5.17 5.24
C ALA A 46 5.54 -5.21 6.61
N LEU A 47 6.01 -4.06 7.12
CA LEU A 47 6.61 -3.95 8.45
C LEU A 47 5.61 -4.32 9.55
N LEU A 48 4.38 -3.80 9.47
CA LEU A 48 3.32 -4.15 10.42
C LEU A 48 3.02 -5.65 10.37
N ARG A 49 2.89 -6.24 9.17
CA ARG A 49 2.71 -7.69 9.02
C ARG A 49 3.90 -8.50 9.55
N ALA A 50 5.11 -7.94 9.45
CA ALA A 50 6.34 -8.51 9.98
C ALA A 50 6.49 -8.35 11.50
N VAL A 51 5.59 -7.67 12.22
CA VAL A 51 5.59 -7.65 13.69
C VAL A 51 4.32 -8.24 14.30
N VAL A 52 3.22 -8.28 13.54
CA VAL A 52 1.95 -8.82 14.01
C VAL A 52 2.00 -10.36 14.09
N PRO A 53 1.65 -10.95 15.23
CA PRO A 53 1.63 -12.41 15.41
C PRO A 53 0.54 -13.08 14.56
N GLU A 54 0.78 -14.33 14.17
CA GLU A 54 -0.18 -15.13 13.40
C GLU A 54 -1.49 -15.41 14.14
N SER A 55 -1.48 -15.35 15.48
CA SER A 55 -2.69 -15.46 16.30
C SER A 55 -3.68 -14.30 16.09
N VAL A 56 -3.21 -13.14 15.62
CA VAL A 56 -4.02 -11.93 15.40
C VAL A 56 -4.58 -11.90 13.98
N VAL A 57 -3.79 -12.37 13.01
CA VAL A 57 -4.20 -12.46 11.60
C VAL A 57 -4.02 -13.90 11.12
N PRO A 58 -5.01 -14.76 11.37
CA PRO A 58 -5.03 -16.10 10.82
C PRO A 58 -5.18 -16.02 9.30
N GLY A 59 -4.19 -16.51 8.57
CA GLY A 59 -4.15 -16.50 7.12
C GLY A 59 -4.16 -17.91 6.54
N ALA A 60 -4.71 -18.06 5.33
CA ALA A 60 -4.54 -19.28 4.52
C ALA A 60 -3.14 -19.35 3.88
N ARG A 61 -2.32 -18.30 3.99
CA ARG A 61 -0.96 -18.16 3.45
C ARG A 61 0.03 -17.84 4.57
N THR A 62 1.31 -18.11 4.29
CA THR A 62 2.41 -17.88 5.25
C THR A 62 2.68 -16.38 5.41
N ARG A 63 3.03 -15.96 6.64
CA ARG A 63 3.41 -14.57 6.95
C ARG A 63 4.56 -14.07 6.07
N THR A 64 5.54 -14.91 5.80
CA THR A 64 6.69 -14.57 4.95
C THR A 64 6.26 -14.18 3.55
N PHE A 65 5.31 -14.90 2.96
CA PHE A 65 4.80 -14.58 1.63
C PHE A 65 4.16 -13.20 1.60
N ASP A 66 3.30 -12.87 2.58
CA ASP A 66 2.63 -11.57 2.65
C ASP A 66 3.65 -10.42 2.72
N VAL A 67 4.66 -10.54 3.59
CA VAL A 67 5.69 -9.52 3.78
C VAL A 67 6.51 -9.32 2.51
N VAL A 68 6.98 -10.42 1.90
CA VAL A 68 7.78 -10.37 0.67
C VAL A 68 6.97 -9.78 -0.48
N PHE A 69 5.70 -10.18 -0.61
CA PHE A 69 4.81 -9.67 -1.65
C PHE A 69 4.56 -8.16 -1.51
N LEU A 70 4.27 -7.68 -0.30
CA LEU A 70 4.07 -6.26 -0.04
C LEU A 70 5.34 -5.43 -0.28
N LEU A 71 6.52 -5.94 0.14
CA LEU A 71 7.80 -5.29 -0.14
C LEU A 71 8.12 -5.28 -1.63
N ALA A 72 7.90 -6.38 -2.34
CA ALA A 72 8.14 -6.46 -3.77
C ALA A 72 7.29 -5.43 -4.53
N LEU A 73 6.00 -5.29 -4.19
CA LEU A 73 5.14 -4.26 -4.75
C LEU A 73 5.62 -2.85 -4.41
N ALA A 74 6.02 -2.60 -3.16
CA ALA A 74 6.56 -1.31 -2.74
C ALA A 74 7.81 -0.92 -3.55
N VAL A 75 8.74 -1.88 -3.77
CA VAL A 75 9.95 -1.66 -4.57
C VAL A 75 9.60 -1.40 -6.03
N VAL A 76 8.70 -2.19 -6.63
CA VAL A 76 8.29 -2.00 -8.03
C VAL A 76 7.65 -0.63 -8.22
N LEU A 77 6.71 -0.24 -7.36
CA LEU A 77 6.06 1.07 -7.44
C LEU A 77 7.04 2.21 -7.16
N GLY A 78 7.96 2.05 -6.20
CA GLY A 78 9.01 3.02 -5.95
C GLY A 78 9.95 3.20 -7.14
N TYR A 79 10.32 2.10 -7.81
CA TYR A 79 11.13 2.13 -9.03
C TYR A 79 10.40 2.79 -10.21
N LEU A 80 9.11 2.54 -10.36
CA LEU A 80 8.30 3.11 -11.44
C LEU A 80 7.87 4.56 -11.19
N SER A 81 7.82 5.00 -9.93
CA SER A 81 7.33 6.32 -9.54
C SER A 81 7.93 7.50 -10.33
N PRO A 82 9.23 7.57 -10.64
CA PRO A 82 9.80 8.66 -11.45
C PRO A 82 9.16 8.82 -12.83
N TRP A 83 8.64 7.73 -13.39
CA TRP A 83 7.94 7.71 -14.68
C TRP A 83 6.48 8.15 -14.59
N GLY A 84 5.95 8.37 -13.38
CA GLY A 84 4.54 8.74 -13.17
C GLY A 84 4.14 10.05 -13.86
N ASN A 85 5.08 10.97 -14.04
CA ASN A 85 4.85 12.26 -14.70
C ASN A 85 5.45 12.31 -16.12
N ALA A 86 5.86 11.17 -16.67
CA ALA A 86 6.40 11.12 -18.03
C ALA A 86 5.28 11.45 -19.03
N THR A 87 5.43 12.57 -19.72
CA THR A 87 4.53 12.96 -20.83
C THR A 87 5.06 12.39 -22.14
N LEU A 88 4.17 11.85 -22.98
CA LEU A 88 4.51 11.52 -24.35
C LEU A 88 4.85 12.81 -25.12
N PRO A 89 5.79 12.79 -26.08
CA PRO A 89 6.05 13.96 -26.91
C PRO A 89 4.78 14.39 -27.64
N ALA A 90 4.41 15.66 -27.52
CA ALA A 90 3.27 16.22 -28.24
C ALA A 90 3.67 16.40 -29.72
N GLY A 91 3.53 15.33 -30.51
CA GLY A 91 3.83 15.34 -31.94
C GLY A 91 4.29 13.98 -32.45
N SER A 92 3.33 13.11 -32.77
CA SER A 92 3.49 11.98 -33.69
C SER A 92 2.34 12.03 -34.69
#